data_AF-A0A2G9U3I5-F1
#
_entry.id   AF-A0A2G9U3I5-F1
#
_cell.length_a   1.000
_cell.length_b   1.000
_cell.length_c   1.000
_cell.angle_alpha   90.00
_cell.angle_beta   90.00
_cell.angle_gamma   90.00
#
_symmetry.space_group_name_H-M   'P 1'
#
loop_
_entity.id
_entity.type
_entity.pdbx_description
1 polymer ?
#
loop_
_entity_poly.entity_id
_entity_poly.type
_entity_poly.pdbx_seq_one_letter_code
_entity_poly.pdbx_strand_id
1 'polypeptide(L)' 'MEGPRGPPGPAGKDGKPGTPGMPGPQGPPGQPGDDGQRGMPGRNGMPGSHGEKGICPKYCAEDGGIFFEDGTRR' A
#
# COMPACT_ATOMS: atom_id res chain seq x y z
N MET A 1 -74.68 14.69 68.25
CA MET A 1 -74.88 14.43 66.81
C MET A 1 -73.63 14.93 66.13
N GLU A 2 -72.87 14.05 65.48
CA GLU A 2 -71.57 14.37 64.88
C GLU A 2 -71.77 14.74 63.40
N GLY A 3 -71.01 15.74 62.94
CA GLY A 3 -71.18 16.34 61.62
C GLY A 3 -70.71 15.43 60.48
N PRO A 4 -71.18 15.68 59.24
CA PRO A 4 -70.74 14.90 58.09
C PRO A 4 -69.24 15.06 57.86
N ARG A 5 -68.60 13.97 57.43
CA ARG A 5 -67.19 13.98 57.05
C ARG A 5 -66.97 14.98 55.91
N GLY A 6 -65.89 15.74 56.00
CA GLY A 6 -65.49 16.67 54.95
C GLY A 6 -65.21 15.97 53.61
N PRO A 7 -65.23 16.72 52.51
CA PRO A 7 -64.96 16.18 51.18
C PRO A 7 -63.53 15.65 51.08
N PRO A 8 -63.25 14.73 50.14
CA PRO A 8 -61.90 14.31 49.83
C PRO A 8 -61.01 15.50 49.46
N GLY A 9 -59.71 15.38 49.76
CA GLY A 9 -58.72 16.36 49.33
C GLY A 9 -58.54 16.40 47.80
N PRO A 10 -57.90 17.45 47.28
CA PRO A 10 -57.58 17.54 45.86
C PRO A 10 -56.60 16.44 45.44
N ALA A 11 -56.58 16.13 44.15
CA ALA A 11 -55.60 15.22 43.58
C ALA A 11 -54.17 15.74 43.79
N GLY A 12 -53.22 14.81 43.92
CA GLY A 12 -51.81 15.16 43.97
C GLY A 12 -51.33 15.80 42.66
N LYS A 13 -50.23 16.55 42.74
CA LYS A 13 -49.55 17.08 41.55
C LYS A 13 -48.96 15.94 40.71
N ASP A 14 -48.85 16.19 39.41
CA ASP A 14 -48.19 15.26 38.49
C ASP A 14 -46.73 14.99 38.89
N GLY A 15 -46.26 13.82 38.51
CA GLY A 15 -44.86 13.44 38.64
C GLY A 15 -43.95 14.34 37.81
N LYS A 16 -42.68 14.43 38.21
CA LYS A 16 -41.68 15.11 37.38
C LYS A 16 -41.42 14.31 36.09
N PRO A 17 -41.08 14.97 34.97
CA PRO A 17 -40.60 14.27 33.79
C PRO A 17 -39.43 13.35 34.11
N GLY A 18 -39.30 12.27 33.35
CA GLY A 18 -38.14 11.39 33.43
C GLY A 18 -36.85 12.12 33.03
N THR A 19 -35.71 11.56 33.44
CA THR A 19 -34.40 12.07 33.02
C THR A 19 -34.17 11.82 31.53
N PRO A 20 -33.39 12.67 30.83
CA PRO A 20 -32.94 12.38 29.47
C PRO A 20 -32.26 11.01 29.38
N GLY A 21 -32.36 10.39 28.19
CA GLY A 21 -31.65 9.15 27.90
C GLY A 21 -30.13 9.35 27.89
N MET A 22 -29.39 8.25 28.01
CA MET A 22 -27.94 8.27 27.88
C MET A 22 -27.51 8.65 26.45
N PRO A 23 -26.34 9.28 26.26
CA PRO A 23 -25.75 9.47 24.93
C PRO A 23 -25.61 8.15 24.19
N GLY A 24 -25.70 8.21 22.86
CA GLY A 24 -25.47 7.05 22.00
C GLY A 24 -24.02 6.54 22.09
N PRO A 25 -23.77 5.30 21.63
CA PRO A 25 -22.42 4.75 21.57
C PRO A 25 -21.53 5.54 20.60
N GLN A 26 -20.21 5.42 20.78
CA GLN A 26 -19.24 5.94 19.82
C GLN A 26 -19.42 5.26 18.45
N GLY A 27 -19.23 6.03 17.37
CA GLY A 27 -19.19 5.47 16.02
C GLY A 27 -18.02 4.51 15.80
N PRO A 28 -18.07 3.70 14.72
CA PRO A 28 -16.97 2.81 14.38
C PRO A 28 -15.69 3.59 14.00
N PRO A 29 -14.51 2.95 14.09
CA PRO A 29 -13.26 3.51 13.56
C PRO A 29 -13.36 3.85 12.07
N GLY A 30 -12.52 4.79 11.61
CA GLY A 30 -12.37 5.10 10.20
C GLY A 30 -11.78 3.93 9.40
N GLN A 31 -11.90 3.99 8.07
CA GLN A 31 -11.27 3.01 7.18
C GLN A 31 -9.74 3.13 7.23
N PRO A 32 -8.99 2.04 6.99
CA PRO A 32 -7.55 2.11 6.77
C PRO A 32 -7.20 3.09 5.65
N GLY A 33 -6.00 3.68 5.71
CA GLY A 33 -5.50 4.51 4.62
C GLY A 33 -5.17 3.67 3.38
N ASP A 34 -5.08 4.35 2.23
CA ASP A 34 -4.69 3.71 0.97
C ASP A 34 -3.25 3.16 1.02
N ASP A 35 -2.99 2.13 0.22
CA ASP A 35 -1.65 1.58 0.03
C ASP A 35 -0.69 2.65 -0.51
N GLY A 36 0.58 2.57 -0.10
CA GLY A 36 1.64 3.44 -0.62
C GLY A 36 1.85 3.28 -2.13
N GLN A 37 2.34 4.32 -2.79
CA GLN A 37 2.69 4.26 -4.22
C GLN A 37 3.77 3.21 -4.48
N ARG A 38 3.70 2.55 -5.63
CA ARG A 38 4.74 1.62 -6.09
C ARG A 38 6.09 2.36 -6.17
N GLY A 39 7.16 1.69 -5.71
CA GLY A 39 8.52 2.20 -5.87
C GLY A 39 8.90 2.46 -7.34
N MET A 40 9.86 3.36 -7.55
CA MET A 40 10.36 3.66 -8.89
C MET A 40 11.01 2.43 -9.53
N PRO A 41 10.99 2.30 -10.88
CA PRO A 41 11.75 1.27 -11.57
C PRO A 41 13.25 1.32 -11.20
N GLY A 42 13.90 0.16 -11.21
CA GLY A 42 15.34 0.09 -11.03
C GLY A 42 16.11 0.85 -12.12
N ARG A 43 17.34 1.25 -11.81
CA ARG A 43 18.23 1.89 -12.80
C ARG A 43 18.55 0.89 -13.92
N ASN A 44 18.73 1.41 -15.14
CA ASN A 44 19.23 0.63 -16.26
C ASN A 44 20.55 -0.07 -15.90
N GLY A 45 20.73 -1.28 -16.41
CA GLY A 45 22.00 -2.01 -16.30
C GLY A 45 23.14 -1.24 -16.96
N MET A 46 24.38 -1.55 -16.55
CA MET A 46 25.56 -1.00 -17.21
C MET A 46 25.65 -1.52 -18.65
N PRO A 47 26.19 -0.72 -19.59
CA PRO A 47 26.52 -1.22 -20.92
C PRO A 47 27.41 -2.46 -20.84
N GLY A 48 27.26 -3.38 -21.81
CA GLY A 48 28.14 -4.54 -21.93
C GLY A 48 29.59 -4.12 -22.16
N SER A 49 30.53 -5.01 -21.81
CA SER A 49 31.94 -4.80 -22.13
C SER A 49 32.14 -4.74 -23.64
N HIS A 50 33.20 -4.03 -24.07
CA HIS A 50 33.61 -4.04 -25.47
C HIS A 50 33.91 -5.49 -25.92
N GLY A 51 33.57 -5.81 -27.17
CA GLY A 51 33.93 -7.10 -27.76
C GLY A 51 35.45 -7.23 -27.92
N GLU A 52 35.94 -8.45 -27.99
CA GLU A 52 37.34 -8.69 -28.32
C GLU A 52 37.63 -8.21 -29.75
N LYS A 53 38.85 -7.70 -29.98
CA LYS A 53 39.28 -7.31 -31.33
C LYS A 53 39.25 -8.54 -32.22
N GLY A 54 38.63 -8.40 -33.40
CA GLY A 54 38.70 -9.42 -34.44
C GLY A 54 40.15 -9.64 -34.87
N ILE A 55 40.51 -10.90 -35.13
CA ILE A 55 41.87 -11.25 -35.56
C ILE A 55 41.95 -11.03 -37.07
N CYS A 56 42.85 -10.14 -37.52
CA CYS A 56 43.06 -9.92 -38.94
C CYS A 56 43.95 -11.03 -39.51
N PRO A 57 43.56 -11.68 -40.62
CA PRO A 57 44.46 -12.58 -41.32
C PRO A 57 45.57 -11.75 -41.99
N LYS A 58 46.83 -12.14 -41.79
CA LYS A 58 48.00 -11.43 -42.36
C LYS A 58 48.25 -11.83 -43.81
N TYR A 59 48.05 -13.10 -44.14
CA TYR A 59 48.19 -13.63 -45.49
C TYR A 59 47.42 -14.95 -45.61
N CYS A 60 46.97 -15.23 -46.83
CA CYS A 60 46.53 -16.58 -47.19
C CYS A 60 47.77 -17.42 -47.49
N ALA A 61 47.79 -18.63 -46.97
CA ALA A 61 48.81 -19.61 -47.29
C ALA A 61 48.52 -20.21 -48.68
N GLU A 62 49.57 -20.66 -49.37
CA GLU A 62 49.42 -21.35 -50.68
C GLU A 62 48.60 -22.64 -50.57
N ASP A 63 48.57 -23.24 -49.37
CA ASP A 63 47.74 -24.42 -49.06
C ASP A 63 46.33 -24.06 -48.56
N GLY A 64 45.92 -22.80 -48.69
CA GLY A 64 44.59 -22.31 -48.31
C GLY A 64 44.41 -22.05 -46.81
N GLY A 65 45.44 -22.20 -45.99
CA GLY A 65 45.40 -21.88 -44.56
C GLY A 65 45.41 -20.37 -44.27
N ILE A 66 44.83 -19.97 -43.13
CA ILE A 66 44.83 -18.57 -42.67
C ILE A 66 45.83 -18.42 -41.53
N PHE A 67 46.78 -17.48 -41.69
CA PHE A 67 47.75 -17.14 -40.65
C PHE A 67 47.39 -15.82 -39.95
N PHE A 68 47.43 -15.86 -38.62
CA PHE A 68 47.10 -14.73 -37.75
C PHE A 68 48.36 -14.10 -37.12
N GLU A 69 48.23 -12.90 -36.57
CA GLU A 69 49.35 -12.16 -35.98
C GLU A 69 49.99 -12.83 -34.76
N ASP A 70 49.28 -13.74 -34.10
CA ASP A 70 49.78 -14.54 -32.98
C ASP A 70 50.58 -15.79 -33.44
N GLY A 71 50.77 -15.97 -34.76
CA GLY A 71 51.46 -17.12 -35.33
C GLY A 71 50.61 -18.40 -35.38
N THR A 72 49.36 -18.35 -34.91
CA THR A 72 48.45 -19.48 -34.98
C THR A 72 47.94 -19.65 -36.41
N ARG A 73 47.86 -20.90 -36.85
CA ARG A 73 47.20 -21.31 -38.10
C ARG A 73 45.78 -21.79 -37.76
N ARG A 74 44.76 -21.28 -38.44
CA ARG A 74 43.39 -21.86 -38.39
C ARG A 74 42.89 -22.23 -39.78
#